data_AF-A0A4Q5TUN1-F1
#
_entry.id   AF-A0A4Q5TUN1-F1
#
_cell.length_a   1.000
_cell.length_b   1.000
_cell.length_c   1.000
_cell.angle_alpha   90.00
_cell.angle_beta   90.00
_cell.angle_gamma   90.00
#
_symmetry.space_group_name_H-M   'P 1'
#
loop_
_entity.id
_entity.type
_entity.pdbx_description
1 polymer ?
#
loop_
_entity_poly.entity_id
_entity_poly.type
_entity_poly.pdbx_seq_one_letter_code
_entity_poly.pdbx_strand_id
1 'polypeptide(L)'
;MPTKKNNTPEEKKPAEETAKTTQLAAHTEDPTGQFMTTNHGVRINDDVNSLKAGERGPSLLEDFIFREKMTHFDHERIPERVVHARGAGAHGVFKSYNNVPDYTKAAFLNTENETPVFVRFSTVAGSRGSTDLARDVRGFAVKF
;
A
#
# COMPACT_ATOMS: atom_id res chain seq x y z
N MET A 1 -2.47 11.73 43.65
CA MET A 1 -2.77 10.69 42.64
C MET A 1 -2.67 11.33 41.27
N PRO A 2 -1.70 10.95 40.41
CA PRO A 2 -1.61 11.50 39.07
C PRO A 2 -2.64 10.83 38.15
N THR A 3 -3.45 11.64 37.49
CA THR A 3 -4.48 11.23 36.53
C THR A 3 -3.83 10.75 35.23
N LYS A 4 -4.15 9.52 34.82
CA LYS A 4 -3.73 8.96 33.53
C LYS A 4 -4.41 9.74 32.41
N LYS A 5 -3.63 10.44 31.59
CA LYS A 5 -4.07 10.94 30.27
C LYS A 5 -4.19 9.72 29.35
N ASN A 6 -5.42 9.36 28.99
CA ASN A 6 -5.67 8.38 27.94
C ASN A 6 -5.34 9.05 26.59
N ASN A 7 -4.29 8.55 25.92
CA ASN A 7 -3.98 8.90 24.54
C ASN A 7 -4.96 8.16 23.62
N THR A 8 -6.01 8.83 23.19
CA THR A 8 -6.83 8.40 22.05
C THR A 8 -5.97 8.49 20.77
N PRO A 9 -5.94 7.48 19.88
CA PRO A 9 -5.25 7.60 18.61
C PRO A 9 -5.90 8.72 17.79
N GLU A 10 -5.10 9.69 17.35
CA GLU A 10 -5.53 10.76 16.44
C GLU A 10 -6.06 10.12 15.13
N GLU A 11 -7.34 10.32 14.84
CA GLU A 11 -7.92 10.00 13.54
C GLU A 11 -7.15 10.77 12.45
N LYS A 12 -6.48 10.03 11.56
CA LYS A 12 -5.90 10.61 10.34
C LYS A 12 -7.03 11.30 9.58
N LYS A 13 -6.89 12.62 9.36
CA LYS A 13 -7.75 13.38 8.44
C LYS A 13 -7.95 12.59 7.14
N PRO A 14 -9.19 12.41 6.65
CA PRO A 14 -9.41 11.77 5.37
C PRO A 14 -8.67 12.57 4.30
N ALA A 15 -7.87 11.88 3.49
CA ALA A 15 -7.20 12.48 2.35
C ALA A 15 -8.26 13.10 1.43
N GLU A 16 -8.01 14.30 0.90
CA GLU A 16 -8.92 14.97 -0.03
C GLU A 16 -9.33 14.02 -1.16
N GLU A 17 -10.64 13.84 -1.35
CA GLU A 17 -11.17 12.90 -2.34
C GLU A 17 -10.88 13.41 -3.76
N THR A 18 -9.99 12.70 -4.46
CA THR A 18 -9.68 12.90 -5.88
C THR A 18 -10.32 11.80 -6.72
N ALA A 19 -10.51 12.05 -8.03
CA ALA A 19 -11.01 11.03 -8.94
C ALA A 19 -10.19 9.73 -8.89
N LYS A 20 -8.87 9.82 -8.62
CA LYS A 20 -8.01 8.65 -8.50
C LYS A 20 -8.24 7.89 -7.19
N THR A 21 -8.44 8.58 -6.07
CA THR A 21 -8.73 7.90 -4.78
C THR A 21 -10.11 7.25 -4.81
N THR A 22 -11.09 7.85 -5.48
CA THR A 22 -12.41 7.23 -5.72
C THR A 22 -12.28 5.96 -6.56
N GLN A 23 -11.46 5.98 -7.62
CA GLN A 23 -11.19 4.78 -8.42
C GLN A 23 -10.56 3.65 -7.58
N LEU A 24 -9.68 3.99 -6.63
CA LEU A 24 -9.01 3.02 -5.77
C LEU A 24 -9.94 2.43 -4.70
N ALA A 25 -11.03 3.10 -4.36
CA ALA A 25 -11.97 2.63 -3.33
C ALA A 25 -12.57 1.25 -3.66
N ALA A 26 -12.73 0.90 -4.94
CA ALA A 26 -13.20 -0.42 -5.37
C ALA A 26 -12.21 -1.57 -5.07
N HIS A 27 -10.96 -1.26 -4.69
CA HIS A 27 -9.92 -2.22 -4.35
C HIS A 27 -9.44 -2.07 -2.89
N THR A 28 -10.18 -1.34 -2.08
CA THR A 28 -9.92 -1.19 -0.64
C THR A 28 -10.79 -2.18 0.12
N GLU A 29 -10.15 -3.02 0.94
CA GLU A 29 -10.83 -4.00 1.78
C GLU A 29 -10.90 -3.49 3.23
N ASP A 30 -12.09 -3.58 3.85
CA ASP A 30 -12.30 -3.30 5.28
C ASP A 30 -12.62 -4.61 6.04
N PRO A 31 -11.72 -5.09 6.92
CA PRO A 31 -11.93 -6.33 7.65
C PRO A 31 -12.90 -6.19 8.85
N THR A 32 -13.41 -4.99 9.15
CA THR A 32 -14.20 -4.74 10.37
C THR A 32 -15.49 -5.57 10.37
N GLY A 33 -15.62 -6.45 11.37
CA GLY A 33 -16.80 -7.33 11.52
C GLY A 33 -16.88 -8.49 10.53
N GLN A 34 -15.84 -8.69 9.70
CA GLN A 34 -15.79 -9.79 8.74
C GLN A 34 -15.22 -11.07 9.36
N PHE A 35 -15.62 -12.22 8.81
CA PHE A 35 -15.05 -13.51 9.18
C PHE A 35 -13.68 -13.69 8.51
N MET A 36 -12.74 -14.30 9.23
CA MET A 36 -11.48 -14.74 8.62
C MET A 36 -11.75 -15.87 7.62
N THR A 37 -11.27 -15.70 6.40
CA THR A 37 -11.50 -16.63 5.29
C THR A 37 -10.20 -16.92 4.55
N THR A 38 -10.18 -18.02 3.82
CA THR A 38 -9.19 -18.31 2.77
C THR A 38 -9.40 -17.38 1.57
N ASN A 39 -8.43 -17.33 0.66
CA ASN A 39 -8.52 -16.58 -0.60
C ASN A 39 -9.70 -17.04 -1.48
N HIS A 40 -10.22 -18.26 -1.25
CA HIS A 40 -11.40 -18.80 -1.91
C HIS A 40 -12.72 -18.56 -1.15
N GLY A 41 -12.70 -17.80 -0.05
CA GLY A 41 -13.89 -17.44 0.73
C GLY A 41 -14.36 -18.50 1.74
N VAL A 42 -13.60 -19.60 1.93
CA VAL A 42 -13.91 -20.60 2.96
C VAL A 42 -13.53 -20.06 4.32
N ARG A 43 -14.45 -20.10 5.29
CA ARG A 43 -14.22 -19.61 6.67
C ARG A 43 -13.18 -20.46 7.39
N ILE A 44 -12.29 -19.78 8.12
CA ILE A 44 -11.27 -20.41 8.96
C ILE A 44 -11.79 -20.43 10.39
N ASN A 45 -11.87 -21.62 11.00
CA ASN A 45 -12.34 -21.79 12.37
C ASN A 45 -11.21 -21.67 13.41
N ASP A 46 -10.00 -22.14 13.07
CA ASP A 46 -8.81 -22.09 13.91
C ASP A 46 -7.60 -21.67 13.04
N ASP A 47 -6.97 -20.55 13.39
CA ASP A 47 -5.79 -20.01 12.69
C ASP A 47 -4.49 -20.18 13.51
N VAL A 48 -4.56 -20.85 14.67
CA VAL A 48 -3.44 -21.02 15.59
C VAL A 48 -2.78 -22.39 15.43
N ASN A 49 -3.52 -23.37 14.91
CA ASN A 49 -3.06 -24.75 14.79
C ASN A 49 -3.03 -25.24 13.33
N SER A 50 -2.04 -26.06 13.02
CA SER A 50 -2.03 -26.87 11.79
C SER A 50 -2.80 -28.18 12.01
N LEU A 51 -3.39 -28.73 10.95
CA LEU A 51 -4.03 -30.04 10.97
C LEU A 51 -2.96 -31.14 11.10
N LYS A 52 -3.09 -31.96 12.14
CA LYS A 52 -2.14 -33.01 12.52
C LYS A 52 -2.83 -34.36 12.75
N ALA A 53 -2.10 -35.46 12.56
CA ALA A 53 -2.54 -36.80 12.92
C ALA A 53 -2.49 -37.03 14.45
N GLY A 54 -3.41 -36.39 15.18
CA GLY A 54 -3.43 -36.34 16.65
C GLY A 54 -2.72 -35.09 17.20
N GLU A 55 -2.90 -34.82 18.50
CA GLU A 55 -2.47 -33.56 19.14
C GLU A 55 -0.95 -33.29 19.00
N ARG A 56 -0.14 -34.34 19.11
CA ARG A 56 1.33 -34.31 18.93
C ARG A 56 1.80 -35.13 17.72
N GLY A 57 0.93 -35.30 16.73
CA GLY A 57 1.26 -36.02 15.50
C GLY A 57 1.90 -35.14 14.41
N PRO A 58 2.33 -35.74 13.29
CA PRO A 58 2.81 -35.00 12.12
C PRO A 58 1.68 -34.22 11.43
N SER A 59 2.03 -33.12 10.76
CA SER A 59 1.09 -32.33 9.95
C SER A 59 0.65 -33.08 8.71
N LEU A 60 -0.62 -32.90 8.31
CA LEU A 60 -1.20 -33.55 7.15
C LEU A 60 -1.13 -32.66 5.90
N LEU A 61 -0.87 -33.25 4.73
CA LEU A 61 -0.79 -32.52 3.46
C LEU A 61 -2.17 -32.04 2.96
N GLU A 62 -3.25 -32.65 3.43
CA GLU A 62 -4.62 -32.24 3.12
C GLU A 62 -5.01 -30.90 3.73
N ASP A 63 -4.20 -30.35 4.64
CA ASP A 63 -4.37 -29.00 5.19
C ASP A 63 -4.13 -27.94 4.10
N PHE A 64 -5.20 -27.58 3.39
CA PHE A 64 -5.16 -26.57 2.35
C PHE A 64 -5.10 -25.15 2.92
N ILE A 65 -5.62 -24.91 4.13
CA ILE A 65 -5.62 -23.60 4.77
C ILE A 65 -4.18 -23.20 5.12
N PHE A 66 -3.45 -24.11 5.77
CA PHE A 66 -2.05 -23.90 6.11
C PHE A 66 -1.19 -23.70 4.85
N ARG A 67 -1.36 -24.56 3.84
CA ARG A 67 -0.61 -24.46 2.59
C ARG A 67 -0.88 -23.17 1.84
N GLU A 68 -2.13 -22.75 1.74
CA GLU A 68 -2.49 -21.49 1.06
C GLU A 68 -1.84 -20.29 1.75
N LYS A 69 -1.93 -20.20 3.08
CA LYS A 69 -1.34 -19.12 3.88
C LYS A 69 0.17 -19.07 3.73
N MET A 70 0.85 -20.21 3.84
CA MET A 70 2.31 -20.28 3.69
C MET A 70 2.75 -20.02 2.24
N THR A 71 2.01 -20.50 1.25
CA THR A 71 2.33 -20.24 -0.16
C THR A 71 2.23 -18.75 -0.48
N HIS A 72 1.22 -18.06 0.04
CA HIS A 72 1.11 -16.62 -0.14
C HIS A 72 2.28 -15.87 0.54
N PHE A 73 2.63 -16.28 1.76
CA PHE A 73 3.78 -15.71 2.50
C PHE A 73 5.11 -15.91 1.76
N ASP A 74 5.38 -17.12 1.27
CA ASP A 74 6.62 -17.46 0.56
C ASP A 74 6.81 -16.64 -0.72
N HIS A 75 5.71 -16.20 -1.34
CA HIS A 75 5.70 -15.44 -2.60
C HIS A 75 5.40 -13.95 -2.42
N GLU A 76 5.46 -13.39 -1.21
CA GLU A 76 5.25 -11.95 -0.98
C GLU A 76 6.32 -11.07 -1.64
N ARG A 77 7.52 -11.61 -1.87
CA ARG A 77 8.67 -10.83 -2.33
C ARG A 77 8.71 -10.77 -3.85
N ILE A 78 8.36 -9.61 -4.39
CA ILE A 78 8.65 -9.24 -5.77
C ILE A 78 10.06 -8.61 -5.90
N PRO A 79 10.73 -8.74 -7.06
CA PRO A 79 12.01 -8.09 -7.30
C PRO A 79 11.95 -6.58 -7.08
N GLU A 80 13.00 -6.02 -6.48
CA GLU A 80 13.12 -4.58 -6.34
C GLU A 80 13.47 -3.89 -7.67
N ARG A 81 13.30 -2.57 -7.73
CA ARG A 81 13.72 -1.79 -8.91
C ARG A 81 15.24 -1.85 -9.02
N VAL A 82 15.76 -1.98 -10.24
CA VAL A 82 17.21 -2.01 -10.54
C VAL A 82 17.94 -0.78 -9.98
N VAL A 83 17.28 0.39 -10.05
CA VAL A 83 17.68 1.64 -9.42
C VAL A 83 16.45 2.28 -8.77
N HIS A 84 16.64 3.18 -7.82
CA HIS A 84 15.53 3.81 -7.10
C HIS A 84 14.67 2.82 -6.29
N ALA A 85 15.29 1.77 -5.74
CA ALA A 85 14.61 0.74 -4.96
C ALA A 85 13.99 1.33 -3.68
N ARG A 86 14.76 2.12 -2.91
CA ARG A 86 14.26 2.83 -1.73
C ARG A 86 13.50 4.10 -2.13
N GLY A 87 12.27 4.23 -1.65
CA GLY A 87 11.45 5.40 -1.93
C GLY A 87 10.09 5.38 -1.23
N ALA A 88 9.49 6.56 -1.13
CA ALA A 88 8.18 6.78 -0.54
C ALA A 88 7.27 7.51 -1.54
N GLY A 89 5.97 7.27 -1.49
CA GLY A 89 5.01 7.89 -2.39
C GLY A 89 3.83 8.53 -1.66
N ALA A 90 3.21 9.51 -2.32
CA ALA A 90 2.07 10.24 -1.80
C ALA A 90 1.10 10.58 -2.94
N HIS A 91 -0.20 10.60 -2.61
CA HIS A 91 -1.24 11.14 -3.47
C HIS A 91 -1.37 12.65 -3.28
N GLY A 92 -1.77 13.35 -4.34
CA GLY A 92 -2.03 14.79 -4.29
C GLY A 92 -2.77 15.27 -5.53
N VAL A 93 -2.82 16.58 -5.71
CA VAL A 93 -3.47 17.24 -6.84
C VAL A 93 -2.54 18.27 -7.46
N PHE A 94 -2.52 18.32 -8.79
CA PHE A 94 -1.88 19.38 -9.57
C PHE A 94 -2.94 20.34 -10.12
N LYS A 95 -2.69 21.65 -10.00
CA LYS A 95 -3.51 22.72 -10.60
C LYS A 95 -2.59 23.69 -11.34
N SER A 96 -2.90 24.00 -12.60
CA SER A 96 -2.18 25.03 -13.35
C SER A 96 -2.63 26.43 -12.90
N TYR A 97 -1.71 27.40 -12.84
CA TYR A 97 -2.06 28.78 -12.53
C TYR A 97 -2.77 29.49 -13.69
N ASN A 98 -2.33 29.22 -14.92
CA ASN A 98 -2.85 29.84 -16.14
C ASN A 98 -2.94 28.79 -17.25
N ASN A 99 -3.84 29.02 -18.21
CA ASN A 99 -3.86 28.25 -19.45
C ASN A 99 -2.74 28.76 -20.38
N VAL A 100 -2.03 27.86 -21.05
CA VAL A 100 -0.88 28.17 -21.93
C VAL A 100 -1.02 27.50 -23.31
N PRO A 101 -2.11 27.79 -24.05
CA PRO A 101 -2.41 27.13 -25.32
C PRO A 101 -1.39 27.48 -26.41
N ASP A 102 -0.72 28.62 -26.30
CA ASP A 102 0.30 29.07 -27.25
C ASP A 102 1.53 28.16 -27.28
N TYR A 103 1.79 27.44 -26.18
CA TYR A 103 2.98 26.59 -26.02
C TYR A 103 2.67 25.09 -26.03
N THR A 104 1.48 24.67 -25.60
CA THR A 104 1.15 23.25 -25.44
C THR A 104 -0.33 22.94 -25.64
N LYS A 105 -0.61 21.72 -26.10
CA LYS A 105 -1.96 21.13 -26.22
C LYS A 105 -2.26 20.12 -25.11
N ALA A 106 -1.42 20.03 -24.09
CA ALA A 106 -1.58 19.07 -23.01
C ALA A 106 -2.80 19.41 -22.14
N ALA A 107 -3.75 18.47 -22.03
CA ALA A 107 -5.05 18.69 -21.39
C ALA A 107 -4.97 19.01 -19.88
N PHE A 108 -3.91 18.58 -19.20
CA PHE A 108 -3.73 18.81 -17.75
C PHE A 108 -3.12 20.19 -17.42
N LEU A 109 -2.66 20.95 -18.43
CA LEU A 109 -2.07 22.29 -18.28
C LEU A 109 -3.09 23.40 -18.54
N ASN A 110 -4.32 23.20 -18.07
CA ASN A 110 -5.36 24.22 -18.06
C ASN A 110 -5.77 24.57 -16.62
N THR A 111 -6.48 25.68 -16.43
CA THR A 111 -6.91 26.18 -15.11
C THR A 111 -8.22 25.57 -14.62
N GLU A 112 -8.93 24.85 -15.49
CA GLU A 112 -10.27 24.33 -15.21
C GLU A 112 -10.21 22.96 -14.52
N ASN A 113 -9.09 22.24 -14.67
CA ASN A 113 -8.96 20.86 -14.22
C ASN A 113 -8.01 20.72 -13.02
N GLU A 114 -8.49 20.03 -12.00
CA GLU A 114 -7.66 19.47 -10.93
C GLU A 114 -7.18 18.08 -11.35
N THR A 115 -5.88 17.93 -11.59
CA THR A 115 -5.33 16.64 -12.06
C THR A 115 -4.84 15.82 -10.87
N PRO A 116 -5.41 14.64 -10.59
CA PRO A 116 -4.92 13.77 -9.51
C PRO A 116 -3.51 13.28 -9.83
N VAL A 117 -2.58 13.46 -8.90
CA VAL A 117 -1.19 13.03 -9.07
C VAL A 117 -0.77 11.99 -8.04
N PHE A 118 0.16 11.12 -8.44
CA PHE A 118 0.90 10.28 -7.52
C PHE A 118 2.39 10.55 -7.67
N VAL A 119 3.02 10.99 -6.59
CA VAL A 119 4.44 11.30 -6.54
C VAL A 119 5.18 10.17 -5.85
N ARG A 120 6.36 9.80 -6.37
CA ARG A 120 7.30 8.90 -5.70
C ARG A 120 8.69 9.54 -5.59
N PHE A 121 9.14 9.72 -4.36
CA PHE A 121 10.51 10.11 -4.01
C PHE A 121 11.38 8.88 -3.83
N SER A 122 12.68 8.97 -4.16
CA SER A 122 13.60 7.82 -4.02
C SER A 122 15.06 8.23 -3.91
N THR A 123 15.89 7.37 -3.31
CA THR A 123 17.36 7.40 -3.53
C THR A 123 17.69 6.68 -4.85
N VAL A 124 18.95 6.49 -5.23
CA VAL A 124 19.34 5.84 -6.51
C VAL A 124 20.02 4.50 -6.29
N ALA A 125 21.12 4.50 -5.54
CA ALA A 125 22.06 3.38 -5.46
C ALA A 125 21.70 2.35 -4.37
N GLY A 126 20.95 2.76 -3.35
CA GLY A 126 20.56 1.87 -2.25
C GLY A 126 19.45 0.89 -2.63
N SER A 127 19.59 -0.36 -2.16
CA SER A 127 18.50 -1.36 -2.17
C SER A 127 17.30 -0.89 -1.33
N ARG A 128 16.16 -1.59 -1.42
CA ARG A 128 14.90 -1.21 -0.74
C ARG A 128 15.02 -1.00 0.77
N GLY A 129 15.99 -1.67 1.41
CA GLY A 129 16.28 -1.57 2.85
C GLY A 129 17.30 -0.51 3.26
N SER A 130 17.78 0.33 2.34
CA SER A 130 18.80 1.36 2.65
C SER A 130 18.25 2.52 3.48
N THR A 131 19.14 3.30 4.09
CA THR A 131 18.80 4.52 4.82
C THR A 131 18.33 5.65 3.90
N ASP A 132 17.36 6.45 4.38
CA ASP A 132 16.82 7.61 3.66
C ASP A 132 17.76 8.83 3.65
N LEU A 133 18.68 8.90 4.62
CA LEU A 133 19.59 10.04 4.82
C LEU A 133 20.96 9.86 4.15
N ALA A 134 21.14 8.82 3.33
CA ALA A 134 22.39 8.60 2.61
C ALA A 134 22.71 9.75 1.64
N ARG A 135 24.00 10.08 1.48
CA ARG A 135 24.46 11.00 0.43
C ARG A 135 24.30 10.32 -0.93
N ASP A 136 23.22 10.66 -1.64
CA ASP A 136 22.87 10.09 -2.93
C ASP A 136 21.98 11.09 -3.70
N VAL A 137 21.82 10.92 -5.01
CA VAL A 137 20.85 11.69 -5.80
C VAL A 137 19.43 11.30 -5.35
N ARG A 138 18.47 12.20 -5.54
CA ARG A 138 17.07 11.97 -5.21
C ARG A 138 16.21 11.96 -6.47
N GLY A 139 15.52 10.85 -6.71
CA GLY A 139 14.54 10.73 -7.79
C GLY A 139 13.20 11.35 -7.37
N PHE A 140 12.62 12.16 -8.26
CA PHE A 140 11.31 12.78 -8.10
C PHE A 140 10.46 12.39 -9.32
N ALA A 141 9.58 11.40 -9.17
CA ALA A 141 8.71 10.95 -10.26
C ALA A 141 7.26 11.34 -9.98
N VAL A 142 6.61 11.99 -10.95
CA VAL A 142 5.18 12.38 -10.87
C VAL A 142 4.40 11.65 -11.96
N LYS A 143 3.33 10.99 -11.56
CA LYS A 143 2.28 10.51 -12.46
C LYS A 143 1.12 11.50 -12.44
N PHE A 144 0.79 12.04 -13.61
CA PHE A 144 -0.41 12.82 -13.89
C PHE A 144 -1.50 11.92 -14.45
#